data_AF-A0A962XFN8-F1
#
_entry.id   AF-A0A962XFN8-F1
#
_cell.length_a   1.000
_cell.length_b   1.000
_cell.length_c   1.000
_cell.angle_alpha   90.00
_cell.angle_beta   90.00
_cell.angle_gamma   90.00
#
_symmetry.space_group_name_H-M   'P 1'
#
loop_
_entity.id
_entity.type
_entity.pdbx_description
1 polymer ?
#
loop_
_entity_poly.entity_id
_entity_poly.type
_entity_poly.pdbx_seq_one_letter_code
_entity_poly.pdbx_strand_id
1 'polypeptide(L)'
;MPQKVNPILNRLCEMFPAVFNRQTPKPLKIGIGQELLALVGTHPALMNLTRKDLRRALAAYTRASRYREALAGGGPRYDLEGQPIGEVTPDQQTKAQAPQQRAADSATPAAPTRSPAEQ
;
A
#
# COMPACT_ATOMS: atom_id res chain seq x y z
N MET A 1 -16.31 7.06 13.90
CA MET A 1 -15.31 8.11 14.21
C MET A 1 -14.24 8.09 13.14
N PRO A 2 -14.01 9.19 12.39
CA PRO A 2 -13.02 9.19 11.32
C PRO A 2 -11.65 8.96 11.93
N GLN A 3 -10.92 8.04 11.32
CA GLN A 3 -9.78 7.37 11.95
C GLN A 3 -8.70 8.38 12.32
N LYS A 4 -8.21 8.29 13.57
CA LYS A 4 -7.10 9.08 14.11
C LYS A 4 -6.05 9.25 13.03
N VAL A 5 -6.03 10.45 12.48
CA VAL A 5 -5.16 10.90 11.40
C VAL A 5 -3.75 10.74 11.93
N ASN A 6 -3.11 9.62 11.61
CA ASN A 6 -1.80 9.30 12.16
C ASN A 6 -0.86 10.43 11.68
N PRO A 7 -0.31 11.27 12.57
CA PRO A 7 0.41 12.49 12.16
C PRO A 7 1.59 12.15 11.25
N ILE A 8 2.17 10.98 11.47
CA ILE A 8 3.20 10.33 10.67
C ILE A 8 2.76 10.22 9.20
N LEU A 9 1.53 9.76 8.97
CA LEU A 9 1.01 9.57 7.61
C LEU A 9 0.74 10.91 6.92
N ASN A 10 0.40 11.95 7.67
CA ASN A 10 0.26 13.30 7.11
C ASN A 10 1.61 13.80 6.62
N ARG A 11 2.63 13.66 7.47
CA ARG A 11 4.00 13.97 7.11
C ARG A 11 4.48 13.22 5.88
N LEU A 12 4.18 11.93 5.78
CA LEU A 12 4.52 11.14 4.59
C LEU A 12 3.81 11.65 3.32
N CYS A 13 2.53 12.05 3.43
CA CYS A 13 1.81 12.63 2.29
C CYS A 13 2.36 14.02 1.90
N GLU A 14 2.80 14.82 2.86
CA GLU A 14 3.40 16.14 2.62
C GLU A 14 4.79 16.02 1.98
N MET A 15 5.58 15.03 2.42
CA MET A 15 6.94 14.83 1.92
C MET A 15 7.00 14.07 0.60
N PHE A 16 6.10 13.08 0.45
CA PHE A 16 6.05 12.21 -0.72
C PHE A 16 4.65 12.23 -1.34
N PRO A 17 4.14 13.40 -1.79
CA PRO A 17 2.78 13.55 -2.33
C PRO A 17 2.57 12.77 -3.62
N ALA A 18 3.65 12.45 -4.34
CA ALA A 18 3.60 11.64 -5.55
C ALA A 18 3.17 10.19 -5.27
N VAL A 19 3.43 9.71 -4.05
CA VAL A 19 3.41 8.29 -3.65
C VAL A 19 2.36 8.04 -2.58
N PHE A 20 2.36 8.85 -1.53
CA PHE A 20 1.41 8.79 -0.43
C PHE A 20 0.30 9.80 -0.65
N ASN A 21 -0.93 9.31 -0.66
CA ASN A 21 -2.11 10.16 -0.79
C ASN A 21 -3.23 9.62 0.11
N ARG A 22 -3.85 10.52 0.88
CA ARG A 22 -4.92 10.15 1.82
C ARG A 22 -6.25 9.86 1.13
N GLN A 23 -6.50 10.50 -0.01
CA GLN A 23 -7.74 10.39 -0.77
C GLN A 23 -7.66 9.26 -1.79
N THR A 24 -6.54 9.20 -2.52
CA THR A 24 -6.30 8.24 -3.60
C THR A 24 -5.01 7.48 -3.37
N PRO A 25 -4.98 6.53 -2.42
CA PRO A 25 -3.76 5.77 -2.14
C PRO A 25 -3.29 5.06 -3.40
N LYS A 26 -2.01 5.16 -3.74
CA LYS A 26 -1.44 4.51 -4.94
C LYS A 26 -0.78 3.17 -4.58
N PRO A 27 -0.69 2.23 -5.54
CA PRO A 27 0.06 1.01 -5.36
C PRO A 27 1.56 1.32 -5.17
N LEU A 28 2.05 1.00 -3.98
CA LEU A 28 3.43 1.24 -3.58
C LEU A 28 4.35 0.12 -4.06
N LYS A 29 5.64 0.42 -4.25
CA LYS A 29 6.68 -0.59 -4.45
C LYS A 29 6.72 -1.62 -3.31
N ILE A 30 6.93 -2.89 -3.65
CA ILE A 30 7.17 -3.95 -2.66
C ILE A 30 8.47 -3.62 -1.93
N GLY A 31 8.41 -3.54 -0.61
CA GLY A 31 9.59 -3.16 0.19
C GLY A 31 9.78 -1.66 0.34
N ILE A 32 8.86 -0.80 -0.17
CA ILE A 32 8.94 0.65 0.06
C ILE A 32 8.98 1.00 1.55
N GLY A 33 8.33 0.18 2.38
CA GLY A 33 8.36 0.35 3.83
C GLY A 33 9.75 0.12 4.41
N GLN A 34 10.53 -0.81 3.84
CA GLN A 34 11.92 -1.04 4.25
C GLN A 34 12.81 0.13 3.81
N GLU A 35 12.61 0.66 2.60
CA GLU A 35 13.32 1.85 2.13
C GLU A 35 13.00 3.09 2.97
N LEU A 36 11.72 3.33 3.29
CA LEU A 36 11.34 4.39 4.22
C LEU A 36 11.99 4.20 5.58
N LEU A 37 12.06 2.96 6.08
CA LEU A 37 12.74 2.64 7.33
C LEU A 37 14.26 2.90 7.25
N ALA A 38 14.88 2.76 6.07
CA ALA A 38 16.30 3.08 5.85
C ALA A 38 16.53 4.60 5.74
N LEU A 39 15.53 5.36 5.29
CA LEU A 39 15.54 6.81 5.30
C LEU A 39 15.24 7.41 6.69
N VAL A 40 14.70 6.63 7.62
CA VAL A 40 14.53 7.09 9.02
C VAL A 40 15.89 7.36 9.63
N GLY A 41 16.09 8.61 10.08
CA GLY A 41 17.37 9.08 10.61
C GLY A 41 18.31 9.67 9.56
N THR A 42 18.05 9.43 8.28
CA THR A 42 18.82 10.01 7.16
C THR A 42 18.10 11.22 6.56
N HIS A 43 16.78 11.13 6.42
CA HIS A 43 15.97 12.20 5.86
C HIS A 43 15.48 13.14 6.97
N PRO A 44 15.61 14.48 6.84
CA PRO A 44 15.24 15.43 7.89
C PRO A 44 13.77 15.32 8.31
N ALA A 45 12.89 15.01 7.36
CA ALA A 45 11.47 14.81 7.65
C ALA A 45 11.15 13.51 8.42
N LEU A 46 12.02 12.50 8.33
CA LEU A 46 11.90 11.21 9.02
C LEU A 46 12.80 11.10 10.26
N MET A 47 13.68 12.07 10.48
CA MET A 47 14.55 12.15 11.66
C MET A 47 13.76 12.14 12.97
N ASN A 48 12.61 12.80 12.99
CA ASN A 48 11.74 12.90 14.16
C ASN A 48 10.81 11.68 14.31
N LEU A 49 10.92 10.69 13.43
CA LEU A 49 10.07 9.51 13.39
C LEU A 49 10.88 8.28 13.78
N THR A 50 10.25 7.38 14.54
CA THR A 50 10.87 6.08 14.84
C THR A 50 10.48 5.06 13.78
N ARG A 51 11.40 4.17 13.41
CA ARG A 51 11.13 3.02 12.51
C ARG A 51 9.88 2.23 12.92
N LYS A 52 9.62 2.12 14.23
CA LYS A 52 8.44 1.46 14.81
C LYS A 52 7.13 2.19 14.49
N ASP A 53 7.12 3.51 14.63
CA ASP A 53 5.97 4.36 14.37
C ASP A 53 5.64 4.41 12.89
N LEU A 54 6.67 4.53 12.05
CA LEU A 54 6.56 4.45 10.60
C LEU A 54 5.97 3.11 10.17
N ARG A 55 6.46 1.99 10.69
CA ARG A 55 5.93 0.65 10.41
C ARG A 55 4.47 0.52 10.82
N ARG A 56 4.07 1.09 11.96
CA ARG A 56 2.68 1.11 12.43
C ARG A 56 1.79 1.95 11.52
N ALA A 57 2.26 3.12 11.09
CA ALA A 57 1.54 3.98 10.17
C ALA A 57 1.35 3.32 8.79
N LEU A 58 2.40 2.70 8.25
CA LEU A 58 2.34 1.92 7.01
C LEU A 58 1.39 0.73 7.14
N ALA A 59 1.44 -0.02 8.24
CA ALA A 59 0.52 -1.13 8.47
C ALA A 59 -0.94 -0.65 8.53
N ALA A 60 -1.22 0.50 9.14
CA ALA A 60 -2.56 1.08 9.14
C ALA A 60 -2.99 1.52 7.72
N TYR A 61 -2.08 2.09 6.95
CA TYR A 61 -2.31 2.52 5.57
C TYR A 61 -2.61 1.35 4.64
N THR A 62 -1.81 0.28 4.68
CA THR A 62 -2.00 -0.88 3.81
C THR A 62 -3.22 -1.73 4.18
N ARG A 63 -3.69 -1.61 5.43
CA ARG A 63 -4.95 -2.23 5.89
C ARG A 63 -6.19 -1.43 5.51
N ALA A 64 -6.06 -0.20 5.04
CA ALA A 64 -7.20 0.62 4.64
C ALA A 64 -7.85 0.06 3.37
N SER A 65 -9.19 0.00 3.34
CA SER A 65 -9.95 -0.52 2.18
C SER A 65 -9.58 0.21 0.89
N ARG A 66 -9.40 1.54 0.95
CA ARG A 66 -8.96 2.37 -0.18
C ARG A 66 -7.65 1.91 -0.80
N TYR A 67 -6.68 1.49 0.03
CA TYR A 67 -5.40 1.00 -0.46
C TYR A 67 -5.55 -0.34 -1.20
N ARG A 68 -6.46 -1.20 -0.73
CA ARG A 68 -6.77 -2.48 -1.39
C ARG A 68 -7.47 -2.27 -2.72
N GLU A 69 -8.40 -1.31 -2.80
CA GLU A 69 -9.05 -0.94 -4.06
C GLU A 69 -8.02 -0.44 -5.09
N ALA A 70 -7.10 0.41 -4.67
CA ALA A 70 -6.04 0.90 -5.56
C ALA A 70 -5.06 -0.19 -6.02
N LEU A 71 -4.70 -1.12 -5.12
CA LEU A 71 -3.91 -2.29 -5.49
C LEU A 71 -4.68 -3.23 -6.43
N ALA A 72 -5.98 -3.41 -6.21
CA ALA A 72 -6.84 -4.24 -7.05
C ALA A 72 -7.00 -3.66 -8.46
N GLY A 73 -7.06 -2.33 -8.58
CA GLY A 73 -7.05 -1.61 -9.86
C GLY A 73 -5.78 -1.81 -10.67
N GLY A 74 -4.67 -2.22 -10.03
CA GLY A 74 -3.39 -2.43 -10.69
C GLY A 74 -2.69 -1.14 -11.10
N GLY A 75 -1.82 -1.23 -12.10
CA GLY A 75 -1.10 -0.10 -12.68
C GLY A 75 0.37 0.00 -12.25
N PRO A 76 1.05 1.10 -12.60
CA PRO A 76 2.46 1.31 -12.28
C PRO A 76 2.64 1.51 -10.77
N ARG A 77 3.69 0.90 -10.22
CA ARG A 77 4.10 1.08 -8.83
C ARG A 77 4.99 2.29 -8.72
N TYR A 78 4.80 3.04 -7.65
CA TYR A 78 5.62 4.22 -7.39
C TYR A 78 6.67 3.93 -6.32
N ASP A 79 7.91 4.31 -6.62
CA ASP A 79 8.99 4.44 -5.63
C ASP A 79 8.78 5.70 -4.77
N LEU A 80 9.61 5.92 -3.75
CA LEU A 80 9.58 7.09 -2.88
C LEU A 80 9.77 8.41 -3.62
N GLU A 81 10.52 8.38 -4.72
CA GLU A 81 10.70 9.53 -5.60
C GLU A 81 9.49 9.78 -6.52
N GLY A 82 8.45 8.96 -6.45
CA GLY A 82 7.31 9.06 -7.37
C GLY A 82 7.62 8.56 -8.77
N GLN A 83 8.71 7.82 -8.95
CA GLN A 83 9.05 7.17 -10.21
C GLN A 83 8.31 5.84 -10.38
N PRO A 84 7.79 5.54 -11.57
CA PRO A 84 7.17 4.24 -11.85
C PRO A 84 8.25 3.15 -11.91
N ILE A 85 8.34 2.32 -10.86
CA ILE A 85 9.36 1.28 -10.69
C ILE A 85 8.82 -0.12 -10.98
N GLY A 86 8.27 -0.25 -12.19
CA GLY A 86 7.61 -1.47 -12.65
C GLY A 86 6.11 -1.49 -12.32
N GLU A 87 5.46 -2.60 -12.67
CA GLU A 87 4.01 -2.71 -12.66
C GLU A 87 3.51 -3.61 -11.51
N VAL A 88 2.28 -3.37 -11.03
CA VAL A 88 1.61 -4.30 -10.12
C VAL A 88 1.31 -5.58 -10.88
N THR A 89 2.02 -6.65 -10.56
CA THR A 89 1.75 -7.97 -11.13
C THR A 89 0.38 -8.52 -10.69
N PRO A 90 -0.27 -9.35 -11.53
CA PRO A 90 -1.58 -9.92 -11.24
C PRO A 90 -1.62 -10.78 -9.97
N ASP A 91 -0.50 -11.41 -9.58
CA ASP A 91 -0.35 -12.12 -8.29
C ASP A 91 -0.58 -11.17 -7.09
N GLN A 92 -0.11 -9.93 -7.22
CA GLN A 92 -0.23 -8.92 -6.17
C GLN A 92 -1.61 -8.29 -6.14
N GLN A 93 -2.25 -8.09 -7.30
CA GLN A 93 -3.67 -7.71 -7.36
C GLN A 93 -4.53 -8.77 -6.69
N THR A 94 -4.28 -10.05 -7.00
CA THR A 94 -4.97 -11.20 -6.41
C THR A 94 -4.77 -11.25 -4.90
N LYS A 95 -3.54 -11.06 -4.39
CA LYS A 95 -3.27 -10.98 -2.94
C LYS A 95 -3.94 -9.78 -2.25
N ALA A 96 -4.10 -8.67 -2.95
CA ALA A 96 -4.79 -7.50 -2.39
C ALA A 96 -6.31 -7.72 -2.28
N GLN A 97 -6.88 -8.38 -3.31
CA GLN A 97 -8.28 -8.80 -3.36
C GLN A 97 -8.57 -9.98 -2.44
N ALA A 98 -7.57 -10.85 -2.18
CA ALA A 98 -7.70 -11.98 -1.28
C ALA A 98 -8.11 -11.46 0.11
N PRO A 99 -9.25 -11.92 0.67
CA PRO A 99 -9.61 -11.64 2.05
C PRO A 99 -8.42 -12.03 2.92
N GLN A 100 -7.94 -11.11 3.77
CA GLN A 100 -6.98 -11.53 4.79
C GLN A 100 -7.75 -12.49 5.67
N GLN A 101 -7.44 -13.77 5.53
CA GLN A 101 -8.11 -14.86 6.22
C GLN A 101 -8.13 -14.52 7.71
N ARG A 102 -9.28 -14.04 8.18
CA ARG A 102 -9.65 -14.23 9.57
C ARG A 102 -9.69 -15.74 9.73
N ALA A 103 -8.83 -16.26 10.58
CA ALA A 103 -9.03 -17.58 11.17
C ALA A 103 -10.36 -17.52 11.95
N ALA A 104 -11.47 -17.73 11.26
CA ALA A 104 -12.79 -18.06 11.77
C ALA A 104 -13.73 -18.18 10.57
N ASP A 105 -13.95 -19.42 10.16
CA ASP A 105 -15.22 -19.92 9.65
C ASP A 105 -15.76 -19.38 8.30
N SER A 106 -15.76 -20.29 7.32
CA SER A 106 -16.77 -20.48 6.27
C SER A 106 -16.89 -19.48 5.10
N ALA A 107 -17.07 -20.09 3.91
CA ALA A 107 -17.61 -19.58 2.65
C ALA A 107 -16.67 -18.85 1.65
N THR A 108 -16.44 -19.56 0.54
CA THR A 108 -16.02 -19.09 -0.79
C THR A 108 -16.85 -17.87 -1.26
N PRO A 109 -16.25 -16.96 -2.04
CA PRO A 109 -16.71 -16.79 -3.43
C PRO A 109 -15.50 -16.68 -4.38
N ALA A 110 -15.39 -17.57 -5.37
CA ALA A 110 -15.92 -17.41 -6.73
C ALA A 110 -15.23 -16.27 -7.53
N ALA A 111 -14.61 -16.68 -8.64
CA ALA A 111 -13.71 -15.96 -9.53
C ALA A 111 -14.36 -14.86 -10.39
N PRO A 112 -13.56 -14.01 -11.07
CA PRO A 112 -13.87 -13.52 -12.39
C PRO A 112 -13.10 -14.35 -13.45
N THR A 113 -13.87 -15.17 -14.15
CA THR A 113 -13.74 -15.56 -15.55
C THR A 113 -12.64 -14.85 -16.35
N ARG A 114 -11.62 -15.61 -16.74
CA ARG A 114 -10.95 -15.44 -18.04
C ARG A 114 -11.34 -16.64 -18.90
N SER A 115 -12.35 -16.46 -19.73
CA SER A 115 -12.70 -17.36 -20.84
C SER A 115 -12.77 -16.51 -22.12
N PRO A 116 -12.66 -17.06 -23.33
CA PRO A 116 -11.86 -18.20 -23.82
C PRO A 116 -11.02 -17.83 -25.09
N ALA A 117 -9.98 -18.60 -25.44
CA ALA A 117 -9.38 -18.72 -26.79
C ALA A 117 -8.27 -19.79 -26.70
N GLU A 118 -8.42 -21.01 -27.22
CA GLU A 118 -8.15 -21.39 -28.63
C GLU A 118 -6.74 -20.89 -29.03
N GLN A 119 -5.71 -21.73 -29.15
CA GLN A 119 -5.59 -22.95 -29.98
C GLN A 119 -4.70 -24.02 -29.33
#